data_AF-A0A959DHF8-F1
#
_entry.id   AF-A0A959DHF8-F1
#
_cell.length_a   1.000
_cell.length_b   1.000
_cell.length_c   1.000
_cell.angle_alpha   90.00
_cell.angle_beta   90.00
_cell.angle_gamma   90.00
#
_symmetry.space_group_name_H-M   'P 1'
#
loop_
_entity.id
_entity.type
_entity.pdbx_description
1 polymer ?
#
loop_
_entity_poly.entity_id
_entity_poly.type
_entity_poly.pdbx_seq_one_letter_code
_entity_poly.pdbx_strand_id
1 'polypeptide(L)'
;MINFQEYDFDPSPVVWQDNAGGWLINLTGIIPIAGVLLGYHIGGLIGMAVGISASMLAMYFATTNIKIWIERAMLATYGSRLENIYEVSVSPGDQHVYRRAETHREWLRRSENKNAVKVYELIFREGEYCNETIEQFTERVALFIQDDRSRRHRFIRDNDRVLYLKYMKGQVV
;
A
#
# COMPACT_ATOMS: atom_id res chain seq x y z
N MET A 1 8.60 -27.79 -4.11
CA MET A 1 9.07 -26.44 -4.51
C MET A 1 7.88 -25.51 -4.37
N ILE A 2 7.77 -24.82 -3.23
CA ILE A 2 6.67 -23.86 -3.00
C ILE A 2 7.08 -22.59 -3.75
N ASN A 3 6.28 -22.24 -4.76
CA ASN A 3 6.49 -21.04 -5.55
C ASN A 3 6.10 -19.85 -4.66
N PHE A 4 7.09 -19.23 -4.02
CA PHE A 4 6.94 -17.92 -3.40
C PHE A 4 6.84 -16.89 -4.52
N GLN A 5 5.74 -16.91 -5.30
CA GLN A 5 5.31 -15.70 -5.96
C GLN A 5 4.77 -14.79 -4.86
N GLU A 6 5.69 -13.99 -4.33
CA GLU A 6 5.45 -12.68 -3.75
C GLU A 6 4.15 -12.09 -4.31
N TYR A 7 3.11 -12.12 -3.49
CA TYR A 7 2.15 -11.03 -3.53
C TYR A 7 2.75 -9.92 -2.66
N ASP A 8 3.86 -9.36 -3.16
CA ASP A 8 4.42 -8.10 -2.69
C ASP A 8 3.42 -7.02 -3.08
N PHE A 9 2.38 -6.87 -2.26
CA PHE A 9 1.73 -5.58 -2.19
C PHE A 9 2.65 -4.71 -1.36
N ASP A 10 3.73 -4.24 -1.97
CA ASP A 10 4.65 -3.27 -1.40
C ASP A 10 3.80 -2.07 -0.94
N PRO A 11 3.59 -1.89 0.38
CA PRO A 11 2.84 -0.76 0.90
C PRO A 11 3.77 0.44 1.04
N SER A 12 5.01 0.38 0.53
CA SER A 12 5.75 1.60 0.28
C SER A 12 4.75 2.54 -0.41
N PRO A 13 4.62 3.80 0.04
CA PRO A 13 4.02 4.76 -0.86
C PRO A 13 4.85 4.60 -2.11
N VAL A 14 4.27 3.99 -3.15
CA VAL A 14 4.83 4.02 -4.50
C VAL A 14 5.20 5.47 -4.62
N VAL A 15 6.48 5.74 -4.51
CA VAL A 15 7.01 7.05 -4.75
C VAL A 15 6.70 7.11 -6.23
N TRP A 16 5.57 7.73 -6.56
CA TRP A 16 5.24 8.19 -7.89
C TRP A 16 6.24 9.32 -8.19
N GLN A 17 7.53 9.00 -8.10
CA GLN A 17 8.61 9.71 -8.74
C GLN A 17 8.40 9.41 -10.23
N ASP A 18 7.74 10.38 -10.85
CA ASP A 18 8.24 10.98 -12.07
C ASP A 18 7.92 10.29 -13.39
N ASN A 19 6.77 9.60 -13.50
CA ASN A 19 6.17 9.31 -14.82
C ASN A 19 4.78 9.91 -15.05
N ALA A 20 4.12 10.45 -14.01
CA ALA A 20 2.95 11.30 -14.21
C ALA A 20 3.30 12.63 -14.90
N GLY A 21 4.57 13.07 -14.82
CA GLY A 21 5.08 14.22 -15.54
C GLY A 21 5.07 14.04 -17.07
N GLY A 22 5.32 12.83 -17.58
CA GLY A 22 5.40 12.58 -19.03
C GLY A 22 4.05 12.68 -19.75
N TRP A 23 2.96 12.31 -19.08
CA TRP A 23 1.60 12.37 -19.65
C TRP A 23 0.90 13.70 -19.39
N LEU A 24 1.22 14.40 -18.29
CA LEU A 24 0.72 15.75 -18.03
C LEU A 24 1.33 16.80 -18.97
N ILE A 25 2.59 16.64 -19.38
CA ILE A 25 3.24 17.55 -20.35
C ILE A 25 2.54 17.49 -21.72
N ASN A 26 1.94 16.36 -22.10
CA ASN A 26 1.26 16.22 -23.39
C ASN A 26 -0.17 16.79 -23.42
N LEU A 27 -0.84 16.93 -22.26
CA LEU A 27 -2.16 17.56 -22.17
C LEU A 27 -2.08 19.08 -21.96
N THR A 28 -0.99 19.60 -21.39
CA THR A 28 -0.73 21.05 -21.34
C THR A 28 -0.24 21.63 -22.67
N GLY A 29 0.24 20.78 -23.60
CA GLY A 29 0.77 21.21 -24.90
C GLY A 29 -0.29 21.52 -25.98
N ILE A 30 -1.54 21.08 -25.80
CA ILE A 30 -2.59 21.21 -26.84
C ILE A 30 -3.63 22.29 -26.50
N ILE A 31 -3.67 22.79 -25.26
CA ILE A 31 -4.63 23.81 -24.82
C ILE A 31 -3.88 25.11 -24.46
N PRO A 32 -3.23 25.78 -25.45
CA PRO A 32 -3.52 27.20 -25.60
C PRO A 32 -3.43 27.74 -27.04
N ILE A 33 -3.46 26.93 -28.10
CA ILE A 33 -3.22 27.46 -29.46
C ILE A 33 -4.44 28.22 -30.02
N ALA A 34 -5.66 27.89 -29.61
CA ALA A 34 -6.88 28.56 -30.12
C ALA A 34 -7.22 29.90 -29.44
N GLY A 35 -6.79 30.12 -28.20
CA GLY A 35 -7.09 31.36 -27.45
C GLY A 35 -6.11 32.52 -27.73
N VAL A 36 -4.93 32.21 -28.28
CA VAL A 36 -3.85 33.17 -28.49
C VAL A 36 -4.02 33.99 -29.77
N LEU A 37 -4.88 33.57 -30.70
CA LEU A 37 -4.99 34.20 -32.02
C LEU A 37 -6.05 35.33 -32.14
N LEU A 38 -6.85 35.63 -31.12
CA LEU A 38 -8.00 36.55 -31.27
C LEU A 38 -8.17 37.63 -30.20
N GLY A 39 -7.22 37.86 -29.29
CA GLY A 39 -7.39 38.83 -28.19
C GLY A 39 -6.12 39.59 -27.79
N TYR A 40 -5.63 40.43 -28.68
CA TYR A 40 -4.51 41.35 -28.39
C TYR A 40 -4.89 42.35 -27.28
N HIS A 41 -3.95 42.52 -26.32
CA HIS A 41 -3.84 43.50 -25.23
C HIS A 41 -4.40 43.13 -23.85
N ILE A 42 -3.46 42.79 -22.94
CA ILE A 42 -3.53 42.66 -21.46
C ILE A 42 -4.59 41.68 -20.92
N GLY A 43 -5.85 41.78 -21.35
CA GLY A 43 -6.93 40.87 -21.00
C GLY A 43 -6.67 39.42 -21.40
N GLY A 44 -5.97 39.17 -22.52
CA GLY A 44 -5.55 37.81 -22.92
C GLY A 44 -4.50 37.20 -21.99
N LEU A 45 -3.54 38.01 -21.50
CA LEU A 45 -2.54 37.56 -20.53
C LEU A 45 -3.16 37.34 -19.14
N ILE A 46 -4.06 38.23 -18.71
CA ILE A 46 -4.82 38.05 -17.47
C ILE A 46 -5.71 36.81 -17.57
N GLY A 47 -6.39 36.60 -18.70
CA GLY A 47 -7.20 35.41 -18.95
C GLY A 47 -6.40 34.11 -18.91
N MET A 48 -5.20 34.09 -19.49
CA MET A 48 -4.28 32.94 -19.38
C MET A 48 -3.80 32.73 -17.93
N ALA A 49 -3.42 33.79 -17.22
CA ALA A 49 -2.99 33.70 -15.82
C ALA A 49 -4.10 33.16 -14.92
N VAL A 50 -5.34 33.64 -15.10
CA VAL A 50 -6.53 33.14 -14.39
C VAL A 50 -6.83 31.69 -14.78
N GLY A 51 -6.75 31.33 -16.06
CA GLY A 51 -6.96 29.98 -16.55
C GLY A 51 -5.94 28.96 -16.01
N ILE A 52 -4.66 29.31 -16.00
CA ILE A 52 -3.60 28.48 -15.40
C ILE A 52 -3.82 28.33 -13.90
N SER A 53 -4.11 29.43 -13.20
CA SER A 53 -4.37 29.41 -11.75
C SER A 53 -5.57 28.53 -11.40
N ALA A 54 -6.66 28.65 -12.15
CA ALA A 54 -7.86 27.82 -12.00
C ALA A 54 -7.56 26.34 -12.28
N SER A 55 -6.75 26.04 -13.30
CA SER A 55 -6.36 24.67 -13.65
C SER A 55 -5.46 24.04 -12.59
N MET A 56 -4.49 24.79 -12.06
CA MET A 56 -3.64 24.34 -10.94
C MET A 56 -4.47 24.08 -9.70
N LEU A 57 -5.44 24.95 -9.39
CA LEU A 57 -6.35 24.76 -8.26
C LEU A 57 -7.23 23.51 -8.45
N ALA A 58 -7.80 23.30 -9.65
CA ALA A 58 -8.57 22.10 -9.96
C ALA A 58 -7.73 20.83 -9.84
N MET A 59 -6.48 20.84 -10.33
CA MET A 59 -5.54 19.73 -10.21
C MET A 59 -5.17 19.47 -8.75
N TYR A 60 -4.96 20.51 -7.95
CA TYR A 60 -4.72 20.39 -6.51
C TYR A 60 -5.89 19.72 -5.78
N PHE A 61 -7.13 20.12 -6.08
CA PHE A 61 -8.31 19.46 -5.50
C PHE A 61 -8.45 18.02 -5.98
N ALA A 62 -8.23 17.75 -7.27
CA ALA A 62 -8.29 16.40 -7.82
C ALA A 62 -7.26 15.47 -7.14
N THR A 63 -6.01 15.90 -7.04
CA THR A 63 -4.94 15.10 -6.40
C THR A 63 -5.19 14.88 -4.91
N THR A 64 -5.70 15.89 -4.19
CA THR A 64 -6.08 15.76 -2.78
C THR A 64 -7.23 14.76 -2.59
N ASN A 65 -8.26 14.83 -3.43
CA ASN A 65 -9.39 13.91 -3.37
C ASN A 65 -8.98 12.46 -3.70
N ILE A 66 -8.10 12.27 -4.69
CA ILE A 66 -7.55 10.96 -5.02
C ILE A 66 -6.76 10.39 -3.84
N LYS A 67 -5.91 11.19 -3.18
CA LYS A 67 -5.14 10.75 -2.01
C LYS A 67 -6.06 10.29 -0.87
N ILE A 68 -7.09 11.08 -0.54
CA ILE A 68 -8.08 10.72 0.49
C ILE A 68 -8.81 9.44 0.11
N TRP A 69 -9.17 9.27 -1.16
CA TRP A 69 -9.86 8.07 -1.62
C TRP A 69 -8.98 6.81 -1.50
N ILE A 70 -7.72 6.88 -1.96
CA ILE A 70 -6.76 5.78 -1.85
C ILE A 70 -6.55 5.41 -0.38
N GLU A 71 -6.35 6.42 0.48
CA GLU A 71 -6.14 6.22 1.91
C GLU A 71 -7.35 5.53 2.56
N ARG A 72 -8.58 5.94 2.24
CA ARG A 72 -9.79 5.28 2.71
C ARG A 72 -9.90 3.83 2.24
N ALA A 73 -9.57 3.56 0.98
CA ALA A 73 -9.57 2.21 0.43
C ALA A 73 -8.53 1.31 1.12
N MET A 74 -7.33 1.85 1.39
CA MET A 74 -6.31 1.16 2.17
C MET A 74 -6.80 0.88 3.59
N LEU A 75 -7.32 1.89 4.30
CA LEU A 75 -7.83 1.72 5.65
C LEU A 75 -8.96 0.67 5.72
N ALA A 76 -9.88 0.66 4.75
CA ALA A 76 -10.91 -0.38 4.66
C ALA A 76 -10.30 -1.78 4.49
N THR A 77 -9.30 -1.92 3.63
CA THR A 77 -8.59 -3.20 3.39
C THR A 77 -7.85 -3.69 4.63
N TYR A 78 -7.16 -2.81 5.35
CA TYR A 78 -6.51 -3.18 6.62
C TYR A 78 -7.52 -3.45 7.73
N GLY A 79 -8.67 -2.77 7.72
CA GLY A 79 -9.74 -2.97 8.71
C GLY A 79 -10.43 -4.32 8.56
N SER A 80 -10.62 -4.80 7.32
CA SER A 80 -11.24 -6.10 7.03
C SER A 80 -10.27 -7.28 7.07
N ARG A 81 -8.95 -7.02 7.15
CA ARG A 81 -7.94 -8.08 7.15
C ARG A 81 -8.13 -9.04 8.32
N LEU A 82 -8.09 -10.32 7.99
CA LEU A 82 -8.20 -11.43 8.95
C LEU A 82 -6.86 -12.11 9.21
N GLU A 83 -5.98 -12.13 8.23
CA GLU A 83 -4.65 -12.76 8.33
C GLU A 83 -3.59 -11.82 8.89
N ASN A 84 -2.61 -12.42 9.57
CA ASN A 84 -1.40 -11.73 10.01
C ASN A 84 -0.51 -11.35 8.82
N ILE A 85 0.29 -10.32 9.02
CA ILE A 85 1.21 -9.78 8.02
C ILE A 85 2.63 -10.24 8.38
N TYR A 86 3.37 -10.72 7.37
CA TYR A 86 4.72 -11.22 7.55
C TYR A 86 5.65 -10.45 6.62
N GLU A 87 6.63 -9.78 7.20
CA GLU A 87 7.66 -9.05 6.50
C GLU A 87 8.95 -9.86 6.59
N VAL A 88 9.44 -10.35 5.45
CA VAL A 88 10.55 -11.32 5.40
C VAL A 88 11.78 -10.66 4.78
N SER A 89 12.96 -10.86 5.38
CA SER A 89 14.24 -10.52 4.75
C SER A 89 15.20 -11.69 4.73
N VAL A 90 15.82 -11.92 3.58
CA VAL A 90 16.99 -12.79 3.45
C VAL A 90 18.30 -12.05 3.73
N SER A 91 18.27 -10.72 3.87
CA SER A 91 19.44 -9.92 4.17
C SER A 91 19.55 -9.69 5.68
N PRO A 92 20.64 -10.12 6.34
CA PRO A 92 20.85 -9.83 7.74
C PRO A 92 20.92 -8.32 7.99
N GLY A 93 20.23 -7.84 9.02
CA GLY A 93 20.24 -6.42 9.41
C GLY A 93 19.50 -5.48 8.46
N ASP A 94 18.63 -6.00 7.60
CA ASP A 94 17.82 -5.18 6.69
C ASP A 94 16.83 -4.29 7.44
N GLN A 95 17.17 -3.00 7.54
CA GLN A 95 16.32 -1.99 8.17
C GLN A 95 15.03 -1.70 7.40
N HIS A 96 14.93 -2.08 6.11
CA HIS A 96 13.73 -1.84 5.33
C HIS A 96 12.56 -2.68 5.81
N VAL A 97 12.82 -3.91 6.27
CA VAL A 97 11.79 -4.82 6.80
C VAL A 97 11.13 -4.23 8.03
N TYR A 98 11.92 -3.66 8.94
CA TYR A 98 11.40 -2.96 10.11
C TYR A 98 10.54 -1.76 9.74
N ARG A 99 10.95 -0.97 8.73
CA ARG A 99 10.18 0.20 8.27
C ARG A 99 8.86 -0.21 7.62
N ARG A 100 8.84 -1.26 6.81
CA ARG A 100 7.61 -1.78 6.20
C ARG A 100 6.68 -2.37 7.26
N ALA A 101 7.24 -3.12 8.21
CA ALA A 101 6.48 -3.66 9.34
C ALA A 101 5.85 -2.53 10.19
N GLU A 102 6.59 -1.46 10.47
CA GLU A 102 6.05 -0.31 11.19
C GLU A 102 4.94 0.41 10.40
N THR A 103 5.11 0.52 9.09
CA THR A 103 4.07 1.07 8.19
C THR A 103 2.80 0.23 8.28
N HIS A 104 2.91 -1.11 8.23
CA HIS A 104 1.77 -2.01 8.40
C HIS A 104 1.10 -1.87 9.76
N ARG A 105 1.88 -1.73 10.85
CA ARG A 105 1.33 -1.49 12.20
C ARG A 105 0.55 -0.20 12.28
N GLU A 106 1.07 0.87 11.71
CA GLU A 106 0.38 2.15 11.67
C GLU A 106 -0.92 2.07 10.87
N TRP A 107 -0.92 1.39 9.71
CA TRP A 107 -2.15 1.16 8.95
C TRP A 107 -3.19 0.34 9.71
N LEU A 108 -2.78 -0.73 10.41
CA LEU A 108 -3.67 -1.53 11.26
C LEU A 108 -4.23 -0.72 12.43
N ARG A 109 -3.42 0.16 13.02
CA ARG A 109 -3.83 1.04 14.11
C ARG A 109 -4.87 2.05 13.61
N ARG A 110 -4.61 2.69 12.47
CA ARG A 110 -5.49 3.70 11.88
C ARG A 110 -6.77 3.11 11.30
N SER A 111 -6.75 1.86 10.84
CA SER A 111 -7.94 1.17 10.32
C SER A 111 -8.88 0.66 11.43
N GLU A 112 -8.47 0.76 12.70
CA GLU A 112 -9.19 0.20 13.83
C GLU A 112 -9.48 -1.30 13.65
N ASN A 113 -8.49 -2.07 13.17
CA ASN A 113 -8.65 -3.50 12.92
C ASN A 113 -9.11 -4.24 14.20
N LYS A 114 -10.38 -4.65 14.23
CA LYS A 114 -11.00 -5.37 15.36
C LYS A 114 -10.60 -6.83 15.45
N ASN A 115 -9.95 -7.34 14.40
CA ASN A 115 -9.59 -8.74 14.31
C ASN A 115 -8.32 -9.05 15.10
N ALA A 116 -7.61 -8.07 15.69
CA ALA A 116 -6.33 -8.29 16.37
C ALA A 116 -5.26 -8.91 15.46
N VAL A 117 -5.20 -8.42 14.21
CA VAL A 117 -4.13 -8.76 13.25
C VAL A 117 -2.78 -8.28 13.78
N LYS A 118 -1.75 -9.11 13.63
CA LYS A 118 -0.37 -8.81 14.01
C LYS A 118 0.55 -8.71 12.80
N VAL A 119 1.67 -8.01 12.98
CA VAL A 119 2.75 -7.89 12.00
C VAL A 119 3.99 -8.52 12.60
N TYR A 120 4.59 -9.45 11.86
CA TYR A 120 5.81 -10.16 12.25
C TYR A 120 6.94 -9.86 11.27
N GLU A 121 8.09 -9.46 11.79
CA GLU A 121 9.36 -9.41 11.07
C GLU A 121 10.05 -10.77 11.15
N LEU A 122 10.48 -11.30 10.01
CA LEU A 122 11.20 -12.56 9.90
C LEU A 122 12.49 -12.33 9.13
N ILE A 123 13.61 -12.18 9.83
CA ILE A 123 14.90 -11.82 9.24
C ILE A 123 15.88 -12.99 9.32
N PHE A 124 16.65 -13.17 8.26
CA PHE A 124 17.71 -14.16 8.16
C PHE A 124 18.87 -13.83 9.09
N ARG A 125 19.30 -14.83 9.86
CA ARG A 125 20.42 -14.75 10.82
C ARG A 125 20.27 -13.67 11.87
N GLU A 126 19.05 -13.49 12.36
CA GLU A 126 18.75 -12.54 13.42
C GLU A 126 18.60 -13.21 14.79
N GLY A 127 19.13 -12.55 15.84
CA GLY A 127 19.00 -13.00 17.22
C GLY A 127 19.57 -14.40 17.46
N GLU A 128 18.70 -15.31 17.88
CA GLU A 128 19.06 -16.71 18.20
C GLU A 128 19.42 -17.55 16.96
N TYR A 129 19.13 -17.06 15.76
CA TYR A 129 19.34 -17.79 14.50
C TYR A 129 20.61 -17.39 13.75
N CYS A 130 21.60 -16.80 14.42
CA CYS A 130 22.81 -16.23 13.79
C CYS A 130 23.60 -17.19 12.87
N ASN A 131 23.49 -18.51 13.08
CA ASN A 131 24.19 -19.54 12.30
C ASN A 131 23.30 -20.29 11.30
N GLU A 132 22.07 -19.84 11.05
CA GLU A 132 21.15 -20.55 10.16
C GLU A 132 21.59 -20.48 8.68
N THR A 133 21.32 -21.54 7.92
CA THR A 133 21.44 -21.55 6.46
C THR A 133 20.16 -21.02 5.81
N ILE A 134 20.22 -20.67 4.52
CA ILE A 134 19.07 -20.13 3.78
C ILE A 134 17.92 -21.18 3.74
N GLU A 135 18.27 -22.45 3.65
CA GLU A 135 17.32 -23.57 3.66
C GLU A 135 16.61 -23.67 5.02
N GLN A 136 17.39 -23.60 6.11
CA GLN A 136 16.86 -23.60 7.48
C GLN A 136 15.97 -22.39 7.74
N PHE A 137 16.36 -21.22 7.25
CA PHE A 137 15.55 -20.01 7.32
C PHE A 137 14.21 -20.16 6.59
N THR A 138 14.25 -20.66 5.36
CA THR A 138 13.05 -20.87 4.54
C THR A 138 12.08 -21.85 5.22
N GLU A 139 12.62 -22.94 5.77
CA GLU A 139 11.83 -23.93 6.51
C GLU A 139 11.23 -23.33 7.79
N ARG A 140 12.03 -22.60 8.57
CA ARG A 140 11.59 -21.90 9.79
C ARG A 140 10.47 -20.91 9.50
N VAL A 141 10.62 -20.08 8.48
CA VAL A 141 9.61 -19.10 8.05
C VAL A 141 8.33 -19.82 7.62
N ALA A 142 8.43 -20.87 6.82
CA ALA A 142 7.27 -21.64 6.38
C ALA A 142 6.51 -22.28 7.55
N LEU A 143 7.23 -22.92 8.48
CA LEU A 143 6.65 -23.53 9.68
C LEU A 143 6.00 -22.49 10.59
N PHE A 144 6.67 -21.34 10.81
CA PHE A 144 6.13 -20.25 11.61
C PHE A 144 4.82 -19.72 11.03
N ILE A 145 4.80 -19.40 9.73
CA ILE A 145 3.60 -18.89 9.04
C ILE A 145 2.47 -19.94 9.10
N GLN A 146 2.78 -21.21 8.90
CA GLN A 146 1.78 -22.27 8.93
C GLN A 146 1.16 -22.44 10.32
N ASP A 147 1.97 -22.46 11.37
CA ASP A 147 1.47 -22.58 12.75
C ASP A 147 0.67 -21.34 13.16
N ASP A 148 1.18 -20.13 12.87
CA ASP A 148 0.49 -18.88 13.19
C ASP A 148 -0.85 -18.77 12.45
N ARG A 149 -0.90 -19.10 11.14
CA ARG A 149 -2.17 -19.22 10.39
C ARG A 149 -3.11 -20.22 11.05
N SER A 150 -2.61 -21.39 11.44
CA SER A 150 -3.45 -22.41 12.09
C SER A 150 -4.05 -21.91 13.42
N ARG A 151 -3.25 -21.20 14.23
CA ARG A 151 -3.72 -20.52 15.45
C ARG A 151 -4.74 -19.44 15.13
N ARG A 152 -4.51 -18.68 14.06
CA ARG A 152 -5.37 -17.59 13.62
C ARG A 152 -6.73 -18.06 13.14
N HIS A 153 -6.77 -19.12 12.33
CA HIS A 153 -8.00 -19.75 11.90
C HIS A 153 -8.83 -20.24 13.10
N ARG A 154 -8.20 -20.84 14.12
CA ARG A 154 -8.89 -21.22 15.37
C ARG A 154 -9.45 -19.98 16.07
N PHE A 155 -8.63 -18.94 16.26
CA PHE A 155 -9.05 -17.69 16.90
C PHE A 155 -10.26 -17.05 16.19
N ILE A 156 -10.25 -16.91 14.87
CA ILE A 156 -11.36 -16.30 14.12
C ILE A 156 -12.60 -17.18 14.22
N ARG A 157 -12.45 -18.50 14.02
CA ARG A 157 -13.57 -19.44 14.09
C ARG A 157 -14.27 -19.41 15.45
N ASP A 158 -13.51 -19.31 16.52
CA ASP A 158 -14.01 -19.38 17.89
C ASP A 158 -14.64 -18.03 18.33
N ASN A 159 -14.21 -16.89 17.75
CA ASN A 159 -14.79 -15.56 18.02
C ASN A 159 -15.98 -15.21 17.10
N ASP A 160 -15.89 -15.52 15.81
CA ASP A 160 -16.96 -15.24 14.82
C ASP A 160 -16.99 -16.33 13.73
N ARG A 161 -17.78 -17.37 13.98
CA ARG A 161 -17.96 -18.49 13.05
C ARG A 161 -18.57 -18.05 11.71
N VAL A 162 -19.42 -17.02 11.69
CA VAL A 162 -20.08 -16.57 10.45
C VAL A 162 -19.05 -15.88 9.57
N LEU A 163 -18.26 -14.97 10.14
CA LEU A 163 -17.14 -14.31 9.46
C LEU A 163 -16.12 -15.34 8.96
N TYR A 164 -15.77 -16.33 9.78
CA TYR A 164 -14.88 -17.43 9.40
C TYR A 164 -15.39 -18.21 8.18
N LEU A 165 -16.69 -18.55 8.15
CA LEU A 165 -17.28 -19.28 7.02
C LEU A 165 -17.30 -18.44 5.74
N LYS A 166 -17.53 -17.12 5.83
CA LYS A 166 -17.43 -16.22 4.67
C LYS A 166 -16.00 -16.16 4.14
N TYR A 167 -15.03 -16.01 5.04
CA TYR A 167 -13.60 -16.02 4.72
C TYR A 167 -13.18 -17.30 3.99
N MET A 168 -13.54 -18.48 4.52
CA MET A 168 -13.23 -19.77 3.90
C MET A 168 -13.90 -19.98 2.54
N LYS A 169 -15.03 -19.31 2.28
CA LYS A 169 -15.75 -19.39 0.99
C LYS A 169 -15.21 -18.41 -0.04
N GLY A 170 -14.19 -17.61 0.27
CA GLY A 170 -13.70 -16.54 -0.60
C GLY A 170 -14.72 -15.42 -0.82
N GLN A 171 -15.78 -15.36 -0.01
CA GLN A 171 -16.72 -14.26 0.00
C GLN A 171 -16.11 -13.16 0.85
N VAL A 172 -15.26 -12.36 0.22
CA VAL A 172 -14.63 -11.17 0.82
C VAL A 172 -15.75 -10.26 1.34
N VAL A 173 -15.69 -9.92 2.63
CA VAL A 173 -16.56 -8.92 3.29
C VAL A 173 -15.94 -7.54 3.13
#